data_AF-A0A246GF31-F1
#
_entry.id   AF-A0A246GF31-F1
#
_cell.length_a   1.000
_cell.length_b   1.000
_cell.length_c   1.000
_cell.angle_alpha   90.00
_cell.angle_beta   90.00
_cell.angle_gamma   90.00
#
_symmetry.space_group_name_H-M   'P 1'
#
loop_
_entity.id
_entity.type
_entity.pdbx_description
1 polymer ?
#
loop_
_entity_poly.entity_id
_entity_poly.type
_entity_poly.pdbx_seq_one_letter_code
_entity_poly.pdbx_strand_id
1 'polypeptide(L)'
;MKNTIKVSTLLLSMATSVALFSCSKEKEGVINQEEAAIVEQPAGIERECSYVDSSWPVSASLSTTLSFGAGTSADVTFMTNQNINIKTFWRGTSVAAPIFRFVNNGTNWNSTYNAISYGNGKIYYGEGIFRDAKSKDASNLINVMILAHEYGHQLQYAFRLPSKKESTARAGELEADGMAGYYLRKGYGKSTYSEIATAYEFAYSIGDEQITSADHHGTPVQRRSAVRLGFLLADPTNTKLTPTQFDSNFFYYYDGVLAGTSRLAKPEGMSDEGHQLVMSKMRELQKIQSGKMSDTEYFNL
;
A
#
# COMPACT_ATOMS: atom_id res chain seq x y z
N MET A 1 -41.57 -77.60 16.82
CA MET A 1 -40.95 -77.85 15.51
C MET A 1 -40.43 -76.51 15.02
N LYS A 2 -39.13 -76.21 15.19
CA LYS A 2 -37.98 -76.49 14.30
C LYS A 2 -38.08 -75.84 12.90
N ASN A 3 -36.98 -75.14 12.56
CA ASN A 3 -36.41 -74.79 11.25
C ASN A 3 -36.94 -73.54 10.52
N THR A 4 -36.15 -72.69 9.82
CA THR A 4 -34.74 -72.25 9.81
C THR A 4 -34.62 -71.15 8.73
N ILE A 5 -34.01 -70.01 9.07
CA ILE A 5 -33.04 -69.14 8.35
C ILE A 5 -32.96 -69.19 6.80
N LYS A 6 -32.99 -68.01 6.14
CA LYS A 6 -31.89 -67.45 5.28
C LYS A 6 -32.08 -65.97 4.85
N VAL A 7 -31.22 -65.11 5.41
CA VAL A 7 -30.39 -63.98 4.89
C VAL A 7 -30.68 -63.39 3.48
N SER A 8 -30.82 -62.06 3.35
CA SER A 8 -29.76 -61.13 2.84
C SER A 8 -30.23 -59.69 2.51
N THR A 9 -29.43 -58.69 2.94
CA THR A 9 -29.16 -57.33 2.35
C THR A 9 -30.32 -56.32 2.19
N LEU A 10 -30.22 -55.00 2.44
CA LEU A 10 -29.13 -54.05 2.70
C LEU A 10 -29.76 -52.79 3.34
N LEU A 11 -29.15 -52.23 4.39
CA LEU A 11 -29.46 -50.90 4.95
C LEU A 11 -28.75 -49.83 4.11
N LEU A 12 -29.42 -48.72 3.78
CA LEU A 12 -28.75 -47.46 3.45
C LEU A 12 -29.49 -46.28 4.08
N SER A 13 -29.12 -46.00 5.33
CA SER A 13 -29.37 -44.72 5.98
C SER A 13 -28.48 -43.66 5.32
N MET A 14 -29.07 -42.65 4.70
CA MET A 14 -28.35 -41.50 4.17
C MET A 14 -27.89 -40.62 5.35
N ALA A 15 -26.67 -40.85 5.82
CA ALA A 15 -25.98 -39.91 6.68
C ALA A 15 -25.50 -38.74 5.81
N THR A 16 -26.08 -37.56 6.00
CA THR A 16 -25.53 -36.30 5.50
C THR A 16 -24.20 -36.05 6.20
N SER A 17 -23.10 -36.39 5.51
CA SER A 17 -21.74 -36.07 5.94
C SER A 17 -21.55 -34.55 5.88
N VAL A 18 -21.67 -33.89 7.03
CA VAL A 18 -21.08 -32.55 7.22
C VAL A 18 -19.57 -32.77 7.25
N ALA A 19 -18.90 -32.47 6.14
CA ALA A 19 -17.45 -32.45 6.08
C ALA A 19 -16.94 -31.24 6.89
N LEU A 20 -16.64 -31.47 8.17
CA LEU A 20 -15.84 -30.55 8.98
C LEU A 20 -14.41 -30.59 8.45
N PHE A 21 -14.04 -29.63 7.59
CA PHE A 21 -12.66 -29.46 7.17
C PHE A 21 -11.89 -28.67 8.22
N SER A 22 -10.98 -29.34 8.91
CA SER A 22 -10.04 -28.74 9.86
C SER A 22 -8.89 -28.06 9.10
N CYS A 23 -8.69 -26.75 9.32
CA CYS A 23 -7.50 -26.04 8.84
C CYS A 23 -6.29 -26.49 9.66
N SER A 24 -5.44 -27.36 9.10
CA SER A 24 -4.16 -27.69 9.72
C SER A 24 -3.20 -26.52 9.53
N LYS A 25 -2.83 -25.85 10.63
CA LYS A 25 -1.60 -25.05 10.70
C LYS A 25 -0.42 -25.98 10.41
N GLU A 26 0.20 -25.87 9.25
CA GLU A 26 1.56 -26.37 9.11
C GLU A 26 2.49 -25.46 9.92
N LYS A 27 3.24 -26.06 10.84
CA LYS A 27 4.21 -25.37 11.66
C LYS A 27 5.38 -24.94 10.77
N GLU A 28 5.60 -23.63 10.62
CA GLU A 28 6.80 -23.08 10.02
C GLU A 28 8.02 -23.48 10.86
N GLY A 29 8.86 -24.33 10.29
CA GLY A 29 10.21 -24.56 10.78
C GLY A 29 11.10 -23.38 10.39
N VAL A 30 11.83 -22.84 11.35
CA VAL A 30 12.85 -21.80 11.14
C VAL A 30 13.92 -22.34 10.19
N ILE A 31 14.11 -21.70 9.03
CA ILE A 31 15.27 -21.91 8.18
C ILE A 31 15.93 -20.55 7.95
N ASN A 32 17.23 -20.51 8.26
CA ASN A 32 18.11 -19.36 8.09
C ASN A 32 18.37 -19.03 6.61
N GLN A 33 18.85 -17.80 6.43
CA GLN A 33 19.07 -17.02 5.20
C GLN A 33 19.73 -17.71 3.99
N GLU A 34 19.55 -17.00 2.85
CA GLU A 34 20.21 -17.11 1.54
C GLU A 34 19.62 -18.10 0.52
N GLU A 35 18.66 -17.61 -0.26
CA GLU A 35 18.76 -17.55 -1.73
C GLU A 35 17.52 -16.83 -2.28
N ALA A 36 17.70 -16.03 -3.34
CA ALA A 36 16.62 -15.39 -4.06
C ALA A 36 15.78 -16.47 -4.78
N ALA A 37 14.82 -17.04 -4.06
CA ALA A 37 13.88 -17.99 -4.61
C ALA A 37 12.98 -17.28 -5.62
N ILE A 38 13.02 -17.74 -6.87
CA ILE A 38 11.99 -17.46 -7.88
C ILE A 38 10.70 -18.05 -7.31
N VAL A 39 9.87 -17.21 -6.70
CA VAL A 39 8.52 -17.60 -6.30
C VAL A 39 7.68 -17.61 -7.55
N GLU A 40 7.50 -18.81 -8.12
CA GLU A 40 6.40 -19.07 -9.05
C GLU A 40 5.10 -18.54 -8.43
N GLN A 41 4.30 -17.85 -9.26
CA GLN A 41 2.91 -17.55 -8.91
C GLN A 41 2.26 -18.86 -8.46
N PRO A 42 1.74 -18.96 -7.23
CA PRO A 42 1.16 -20.20 -6.77
C PRO A 42 -0.03 -20.53 -7.67
N ALA A 43 0.08 -21.62 -8.42
CA ALA A 43 -1.01 -22.28 -9.13
C ALA A 43 -1.93 -23.08 -8.18
N GLY A 44 -1.82 -22.82 -6.87
CA GLY A 44 -2.65 -23.43 -5.84
C GLY A 44 -3.89 -22.57 -5.58
N ILE A 45 -5.04 -23.22 -5.46
CA ILE A 45 -6.24 -22.61 -4.90
C ILE A 45 -5.92 -22.27 -3.44
N GLU A 46 -5.51 -21.03 -3.14
CA GLU A 46 -5.69 -20.48 -1.80
C GLU A 46 -7.20 -20.45 -1.56
N ARG A 47 -7.69 -21.49 -0.88
CA ARG A 47 -9.10 -21.65 -0.55
C ARG A 47 -9.53 -20.49 0.34
N GLU A 48 -10.81 -20.11 0.25
CA GLU A 48 -11.44 -19.15 1.17
C GLU A 48 -11.34 -19.66 2.62
N CYS A 49 -10.23 -19.32 3.28
CA CYS A 49 -10.06 -19.48 4.70
C CYS A 49 -10.62 -18.21 5.33
N SER A 50 -11.53 -18.37 6.29
CA SER A 50 -12.24 -17.27 6.96
C SER A 50 -11.36 -16.43 7.90
N TYR A 51 -10.05 -16.64 7.90
CA TYR A 51 -9.10 -15.90 8.74
C TYR A 51 -7.89 -15.49 7.91
N VAL A 52 -7.70 -14.18 7.75
CA VAL A 52 -6.51 -13.59 7.12
C VAL A 52 -5.34 -13.56 8.12
N ASP A 53 -5.46 -12.72 9.16
CA ASP A 53 -4.57 -12.63 10.31
C ASP A 53 -5.21 -11.72 11.39
N SER A 54 -4.45 -11.32 12.42
CA SER A 54 -4.95 -10.51 13.54
C SER A 54 -5.23 -9.05 13.20
N SER A 55 -4.78 -8.56 12.05
CA SER A 55 -5.02 -7.20 11.56
C SER A 55 -6.37 -7.06 10.85
N TRP A 56 -7.07 -8.17 10.63
CA TRP A 56 -8.37 -8.21 9.97
C TRP A 56 -9.41 -8.90 10.86
N PRO A 57 -10.72 -8.64 10.64
CA PRO A 57 -11.77 -9.37 11.33
C PRO A 57 -11.63 -10.89 11.15
N VAL A 58 -11.97 -11.65 12.20
CA VAL A 58 -11.89 -13.12 12.20
C VAL A 58 -12.82 -13.83 11.22
N SER A 59 -13.68 -13.07 10.54
CA SER A 59 -14.58 -13.54 9.48
C SER A 59 -14.13 -13.11 8.08
N ALA A 60 -13.05 -12.32 7.99
CA ALA A 60 -12.54 -11.82 6.72
C ALA A 60 -11.75 -12.90 5.97
N SER A 61 -11.82 -12.90 4.65
CA SER A 61 -11.08 -13.82 3.80
C SER A 61 -10.34 -13.09 2.67
N LEU A 62 -9.26 -13.71 2.20
CA LEU A 62 -8.53 -13.24 1.02
C LEU A 62 -9.27 -13.59 -0.26
N SER A 63 -9.30 -12.66 -1.20
CA SER A 63 -9.93 -12.84 -2.50
C SER A 63 -9.05 -12.27 -3.61
N THR A 64 -9.12 -12.87 -4.80
CA THR A 64 -8.58 -12.32 -6.05
C THR A 64 -9.62 -11.52 -6.82
N THR A 65 -10.84 -11.41 -6.30
CA THR A 65 -11.96 -10.68 -6.88
C THR A 65 -12.55 -9.70 -5.87
N LEU A 66 -13.38 -8.76 -6.36
CA LEU A 66 -14.17 -7.88 -5.51
C LEU A 66 -15.58 -8.44 -5.36
N SER A 67 -16.10 -8.38 -4.14
CA SER A 67 -17.50 -8.68 -3.82
C SER A 67 -18.46 -7.76 -4.56
N PHE A 68 -19.69 -8.25 -4.77
CA PHE A 68 -20.75 -7.45 -5.38
C PHE A 68 -20.98 -6.14 -4.61
N GLY A 69 -20.90 -5.01 -5.32
CA GLY A 69 -21.08 -3.66 -4.74
C GLY A 69 -19.80 -3.03 -4.17
N ALA A 70 -18.70 -3.77 -4.03
CA ALA A 70 -17.38 -3.21 -3.70
C ALA A 70 -16.70 -2.61 -4.94
N GLY A 71 -16.77 -3.31 -6.07
CA GLY A 71 -16.27 -2.85 -7.36
C GLY A 71 -16.57 -3.86 -8.48
N THR A 72 -15.87 -3.73 -9.60
CA THR A 72 -16.08 -4.56 -10.79
C THR A 72 -14.86 -5.44 -11.09
N SER A 73 -15.00 -6.44 -11.96
CA SER A 73 -13.87 -7.22 -12.45
C SER A 73 -12.84 -6.36 -13.21
N ALA A 74 -13.28 -5.26 -13.86
CA ALA A 74 -12.38 -4.31 -14.49
C ALA A 74 -11.52 -3.57 -13.45
N ASP A 75 -12.10 -3.23 -12.29
CA ASP A 75 -11.35 -2.64 -11.18
C ASP A 75 -10.32 -3.61 -10.60
N VAL A 76 -10.68 -4.89 -10.46
CA VAL A 76 -9.76 -5.96 -10.04
C VAL A 76 -8.57 -6.06 -10.98
N THR A 77 -8.83 -6.17 -12.29
CA THR A 77 -7.78 -6.24 -13.31
C THR A 77 -6.92 -4.99 -13.29
N PHE A 78 -7.54 -3.82 -13.18
CA PHE A 78 -6.83 -2.55 -13.10
C PHE A 78 -5.88 -2.51 -11.90
N MET A 79 -6.36 -2.78 -10.69
CA MET A 79 -5.53 -2.75 -9.47
C MET A 79 -4.41 -3.80 -9.48
N THR A 80 -4.71 -5.00 -9.96
CA THR A 80 -3.70 -6.06 -10.13
C THR A 80 -2.60 -5.62 -11.09
N ASN A 81 -2.97 -4.98 -12.21
CA ASN A 81 -2.01 -4.41 -13.15
C ASN A 81 -1.20 -3.27 -12.54
N GLN A 82 -1.83 -2.41 -11.71
CA GLN A 82 -1.11 -1.34 -11.03
C GLN A 82 -0.06 -1.88 -10.05
N ASN A 83 -0.34 -2.96 -9.32
CA ASN A 83 0.67 -3.61 -8.46
C ASN A 83 1.92 -4.04 -9.28
N ILE A 84 1.70 -4.58 -10.48
CA ILE A 84 2.78 -4.95 -11.41
C ILE A 84 3.49 -3.71 -11.98
N ASN A 85 2.75 -2.66 -12.34
CA ASN A 85 3.29 -1.42 -12.89
C ASN A 85 4.15 -0.68 -11.88
N ILE A 86 3.69 -0.53 -10.64
CA ILE A 86 4.45 0.10 -9.55
C ILE A 86 5.73 -0.68 -9.29
N LYS A 87 5.64 -2.02 -9.22
CA LYS A 87 6.83 -2.87 -9.11
C LYS A 87 7.79 -2.64 -10.26
N THR A 88 7.30 -2.70 -11.50
CA THR A 88 8.14 -2.57 -12.69
C THR A 88 8.79 -1.19 -12.76
N PHE A 89 8.06 -0.15 -12.34
CA PHE A 89 8.59 1.19 -12.18
C PHE A 89 9.74 1.20 -11.19
N TRP A 90 9.59 0.72 -9.95
CA TRP A 90 10.64 0.86 -8.95
C TRP A 90 11.79 -0.15 -9.06
N ARG A 91 11.48 -1.39 -9.44
CA ARG A 91 12.39 -2.55 -9.33
C ARG A 91 12.62 -3.29 -10.64
N GLY A 92 12.02 -2.83 -11.76
CA GLY A 92 12.18 -3.44 -13.08
C GLY A 92 11.42 -4.76 -13.25
N THR A 93 11.70 -5.46 -14.33
CA THR A 93 10.98 -6.69 -14.71
C THR A 93 11.52 -7.94 -14.02
N SER A 94 12.79 -7.93 -13.58
CA SER A 94 13.48 -9.10 -13.01
C SER A 94 13.04 -9.47 -11.59
N VAL A 95 12.24 -8.63 -10.93
CA VAL A 95 11.72 -8.89 -9.58
C VAL A 95 10.23 -9.25 -9.67
N ALA A 96 9.78 -10.19 -8.85
CA ALA A 96 8.36 -10.50 -8.72
C ALA A 96 7.58 -9.34 -8.07
N ALA A 97 6.33 -9.14 -8.47
CA ALA A 97 5.43 -8.24 -7.74
C ALA A 97 5.03 -8.88 -6.40
N PRO A 98 4.80 -8.07 -5.34
CA PRO A 98 4.18 -8.55 -4.12
C PRO A 98 2.87 -9.29 -4.43
N ILE A 99 2.56 -10.31 -3.63
CA ILE A 99 1.26 -10.98 -3.71
C ILE A 99 0.19 -9.96 -3.32
N PHE A 100 -0.71 -9.67 -4.26
CA PHE A 100 -1.83 -8.75 -4.04
C PHE A 100 -3.14 -9.52 -3.90
N ARG A 101 -3.90 -9.22 -2.84
CA ARG A 101 -5.22 -9.80 -2.56
C ARG A 101 -6.16 -8.74 -2.02
N PHE A 102 -7.43 -8.85 -2.35
CA PHE A 102 -8.48 -8.13 -1.65
C PHE A 102 -8.85 -8.83 -0.34
N VAL A 103 -9.30 -8.07 0.64
CA VAL A 103 -9.85 -8.61 1.89
C VAL A 103 -11.34 -8.30 1.96
N ASN A 104 -12.14 -9.36 1.82
CA ASN A 104 -13.60 -9.28 1.93
C ASN A 104 -14.05 -9.66 3.35
N ASN A 105 -15.22 -9.16 3.76
CA ASN A 105 -15.87 -9.59 4.99
C ASN A 105 -17.41 -9.54 4.87
N GLY A 106 -17.93 -10.23 3.86
CA GLY A 106 -19.36 -10.19 3.51
C GLY A 106 -19.82 -8.75 3.24
N THR A 107 -20.99 -8.35 3.74
CA THR A 107 -21.53 -7.00 3.51
C THR A 107 -21.02 -5.95 4.51
N ASN A 108 -20.16 -6.31 5.46
CA ASN A 108 -19.64 -5.38 6.47
C ASN A 108 -18.37 -4.67 5.96
N TRP A 109 -18.55 -3.81 4.97
CA TRP A 109 -17.45 -3.13 4.29
C TRP A 109 -16.56 -2.31 5.23
N ASN A 110 -17.13 -1.65 6.24
CA ASN A 110 -16.35 -0.82 7.18
C ASN A 110 -15.32 -1.64 7.98
N SER A 111 -15.52 -2.95 8.13
CA SER A 111 -14.60 -3.83 8.85
C SER A 111 -13.31 -4.15 8.09
N THR A 112 -13.26 -3.84 6.79
CA THR A 112 -12.07 -3.95 5.95
C THR A 112 -11.64 -2.58 5.43
N TYR A 113 -11.81 -1.53 6.24
CA TYR A 113 -11.31 -0.19 5.94
C TYR A 113 -9.82 -0.09 6.26
N ASN A 114 -9.00 -0.85 5.54
CA ASN A 114 -7.54 -0.81 5.67
C ASN A 114 -6.86 -1.31 4.38
N ALA A 115 -5.60 -0.95 4.18
CA ALA A 115 -4.68 -1.60 3.25
C ALA A 115 -3.37 -1.84 4.01
N ILE A 116 -2.77 -3.02 3.85
CA ILE A 116 -1.61 -3.41 4.67
C ILE A 116 -0.54 -4.03 3.78
N SER A 117 0.65 -3.46 3.88
CA SER A 117 1.90 -4.00 3.35
C SER A 117 2.61 -4.89 4.38
N TYR A 118 2.94 -6.12 4.01
CA TYR A 118 3.64 -7.07 4.88
C TYR A 118 5.08 -7.28 4.42
N GLY A 119 6.01 -7.37 5.37
CA GLY A 119 7.45 -7.56 5.11
C GLY A 119 7.84 -8.84 4.36
N ASN A 120 6.91 -9.79 4.20
CA ASN A 120 7.10 -11.03 3.46
C ASN A 120 6.59 -10.98 2.01
N GLY A 121 6.47 -9.78 1.43
CA GLY A 121 6.13 -9.63 0.01
C GLY A 121 4.64 -9.72 -0.29
N LYS A 122 3.78 -9.28 0.63
CA LYS A 122 2.31 -9.30 0.47
C LYS A 122 1.73 -7.91 0.65
N ILE A 123 0.71 -7.59 -0.13
CA ILE A 123 -0.15 -6.41 0.05
C ILE A 123 -1.60 -6.89 0.09
N TYR A 124 -2.27 -6.67 1.20
CA TYR A 124 -3.68 -7.00 1.38
C TYR A 124 -4.52 -5.72 1.41
N TYR A 125 -5.54 -5.68 0.58
CA TYR A 125 -6.30 -4.46 0.30
C TYR A 125 -7.77 -4.66 0.63
N GLY A 126 -8.26 -3.97 1.65
CA GLY A 126 -9.63 -4.16 2.11
C GLY A 126 -10.68 -3.64 1.14
N GLU A 127 -11.79 -4.37 1.00
CA GLU A 127 -12.89 -3.95 0.12
C GLU A 127 -13.60 -2.67 0.61
N GLY A 128 -13.61 -2.42 1.92
CA GLY A 128 -14.14 -1.20 2.51
C GLY A 128 -13.44 0.06 2.05
N ILE A 129 -12.11 0.08 2.20
CA ILE A 129 -11.28 1.22 1.79
C ILE A 129 -11.30 1.38 0.26
N PHE A 130 -11.29 0.27 -0.48
CA PHE A 130 -11.40 0.27 -1.95
C PHE A 130 -12.68 0.95 -2.44
N ARG A 131 -13.83 0.53 -1.88
CA ARG A 131 -15.15 1.02 -2.26
C ARG A 131 -15.31 2.50 -1.94
N ASP A 132 -14.84 2.94 -0.78
CA ASP A 132 -14.94 4.34 -0.39
C ASP A 132 -14.07 5.23 -1.31
N ALA A 133 -12.83 4.83 -1.57
CA ALA A 133 -11.95 5.50 -2.53
C ALA A 133 -12.58 5.56 -3.93
N LYS A 134 -13.19 4.45 -4.41
CA LYS A 134 -13.91 4.40 -5.70
C LYS A 134 -15.11 5.35 -5.74
N SER A 135 -15.83 5.49 -4.63
CA SER A 135 -17.00 6.37 -4.53
C SER A 135 -16.62 7.86 -4.64
N LYS A 136 -15.42 8.21 -4.18
CA LYS A 136 -14.84 9.56 -4.25
C LYS A 136 -14.18 9.84 -5.60
N ASP A 137 -13.72 8.78 -6.27
CA ASP A 137 -13.08 8.87 -7.58
C ASP A 137 -13.32 7.61 -8.43
N ALA A 138 -14.20 7.77 -9.42
CA ALA A 138 -14.54 6.69 -10.34
C ALA A 138 -13.37 6.25 -11.23
N SER A 139 -12.27 7.00 -11.32
CA SER A 139 -11.10 6.66 -12.14
C SER A 139 -10.12 5.69 -11.44
N ASN A 140 -10.31 5.39 -10.15
CA ASN A 140 -9.39 4.65 -9.28
C ASN A 140 -8.05 5.33 -8.98
N LEU A 141 -7.84 6.61 -9.30
CA LEU A 141 -6.61 7.31 -8.93
C LEU A 141 -6.36 7.28 -7.42
N ILE A 142 -7.41 7.43 -6.59
CA ILE A 142 -7.28 7.29 -5.13
C ILE A 142 -6.80 5.88 -4.74
N ASN A 143 -7.38 4.85 -5.35
CA ASN A 143 -6.97 3.47 -5.13
C ASN A 143 -5.51 3.22 -5.56
N VAL A 144 -5.08 3.78 -6.70
CA VAL A 144 -3.69 3.71 -7.16
C VAL A 144 -2.74 4.38 -6.19
N MET A 145 -3.12 5.56 -5.65
CA MET A 145 -2.33 6.28 -4.67
C MET A 145 -2.09 5.42 -3.43
N ILE A 146 -3.14 4.85 -2.86
CA ILE A 146 -3.06 3.97 -1.67
C ILE A 146 -2.15 2.77 -1.98
N LEU A 147 -2.35 2.11 -3.12
CA LEU A 147 -1.50 0.98 -3.50
C LEU A 147 -0.02 1.38 -3.70
N ALA A 148 0.24 2.57 -4.23
CA ALA A 148 1.60 3.09 -4.38
C ALA A 148 2.24 3.40 -3.01
N HIS A 149 1.46 3.86 -2.04
CA HIS A 149 1.89 4.01 -0.64
C HIS A 149 2.24 2.64 -0.03
N GLU A 150 1.36 1.64 -0.13
CA GLU A 150 1.64 0.28 0.38
C GLU A 150 2.89 -0.34 -0.29
N TYR A 151 3.11 -0.04 -1.57
CA TYR A 151 4.32 -0.46 -2.26
C TYR A 151 5.56 0.31 -1.77
N GLY A 152 5.42 1.56 -1.34
CA GLY A 152 6.47 2.30 -0.64
C GLY A 152 7.01 1.52 0.56
N HIS A 153 6.14 0.93 1.36
CA HIS A 153 6.56 0.01 2.43
C HIS A 153 7.27 -1.25 1.91
N GLN A 154 6.87 -1.82 0.77
CA GLN A 154 7.60 -2.92 0.14
C GLN A 154 9.04 -2.53 -0.24
N LEU A 155 9.25 -1.28 -0.67
CA LEU A 155 10.59 -0.75 -0.90
C LEU A 155 11.36 -0.60 0.41
N GLN A 156 10.71 -0.12 1.46
CA GLN A 156 11.32 -0.02 2.78
C GLN A 156 11.81 -1.37 3.30
N TYR A 157 11.00 -2.41 3.19
CA TYR A 157 11.40 -3.77 3.56
C TYR A 157 12.55 -4.28 2.70
N ALA A 158 12.46 -4.12 1.37
CA ALA A 158 13.46 -4.64 0.44
C ALA A 158 14.83 -3.93 0.53
N PHE A 159 14.84 -2.64 0.88
CA PHE A 159 16.04 -1.80 0.87
C PHE A 159 16.47 -1.33 2.26
N ARG A 160 15.80 -1.79 3.33
CA ARG A 160 16.05 -1.41 4.74
C ARG A 160 15.88 0.11 5.00
N LEU A 161 14.92 0.72 4.31
CA LEU A 161 14.53 2.13 4.45
C LEU A 161 13.42 2.28 5.51
N PRO A 162 13.11 3.51 5.98
CA PRO A 162 13.87 4.74 5.79
C PRO A 162 15.26 4.65 6.43
N SER A 163 16.25 5.36 5.87
CA SER A 163 17.55 5.55 6.54
C SER A 163 17.42 6.41 7.79
N LYS A 164 16.47 7.36 7.78
CA LYS A 164 16.06 8.14 8.95
C LYS A 164 15.42 7.23 10.00
N LYS A 165 15.99 7.21 11.21
CA LYS A 165 15.44 6.47 12.35
C LYS A 165 14.76 7.41 13.32
N GLU A 166 13.52 7.11 13.66
CA GLU A 166 12.70 7.82 14.63
C GLU A 166 12.06 6.83 15.60
N SER A 167 11.66 7.29 16.78
CA SER A 167 10.95 6.46 17.77
C SER A 167 9.49 6.17 17.39
N THR A 168 9.02 6.76 16.29
CA THR A 168 7.64 6.68 15.79
C THR A 168 7.62 6.14 14.35
N ALA A 169 6.49 5.61 13.90
CA ALA A 169 6.28 5.16 12.52
C ALA A 169 6.40 6.28 11.46
N ARG A 170 6.29 7.55 11.87
CA ARG A 170 6.26 8.75 11.03
C ARG A 170 7.27 8.76 9.87
N ALA A 171 8.54 8.44 10.10
CA ALA A 171 9.53 8.48 9.03
C ALA A 171 9.17 7.50 7.90
N GLY A 172 8.73 6.28 8.25
CA GLY A 172 8.33 5.27 7.27
C GLY A 172 7.10 5.71 6.47
N GLU A 173 6.09 6.23 7.16
CA GLU A 173 4.85 6.69 6.54
C GLU A 173 5.06 7.87 5.58
N LEU A 174 5.82 8.89 6.00
CA LEU A 174 6.09 10.06 5.17
C LEU A 174 6.93 9.72 3.95
N GLU A 175 7.90 8.81 4.08
CA GLU A 175 8.64 8.34 2.92
C GLU A 175 7.73 7.56 1.95
N ALA A 176 6.84 6.68 2.45
CA ALA A 176 5.90 5.94 1.62
C ALA A 176 4.92 6.88 0.89
N ASP A 177 4.42 7.92 1.56
CA ASP A 177 3.62 9.01 0.97
C ASP A 177 4.40 9.75 -0.15
N GLY A 178 5.67 10.06 0.11
CA GLY A 178 6.56 10.67 -0.87
C GLY A 178 6.79 9.76 -2.09
N MET A 179 7.02 8.46 -1.87
CA MET A 179 7.18 7.48 -2.95
C MET A 179 5.91 7.33 -3.78
N ALA A 180 4.73 7.39 -3.15
CA ALA A 180 3.45 7.42 -3.86
C ALA A 180 3.35 8.68 -4.75
N GLY A 181 3.68 9.86 -4.21
CA GLY A 181 3.67 11.11 -4.97
C GLY A 181 4.64 11.09 -6.15
N TYR A 182 5.81 10.48 -5.94
CA TYR A 182 6.82 10.28 -6.96
C TYR A 182 6.32 9.38 -8.09
N TYR A 183 5.74 8.23 -7.72
CA TYR A 183 5.16 7.28 -8.66
C TYR A 183 4.01 7.90 -9.46
N LEU A 184 3.07 8.60 -8.82
CA LEU A 184 1.93 9.17 -9.55
C LEU A 184 2.36 10.17 -10.63
N ARG A 185 3.44 10.93 -10.40
CA ARG A 185 3.98 11.83 -11.42
C ARG A 185 4.69 11.08 -12.54
N LYS A 186 5.73 10.33 -12.19
CA LYS A 186 6.69 9.80 -13.17
C LYS A 186 6.38 8.38 -13.66
N GLY A 187 5.70 7.58 -12.83
CA GLY A 187 5.31 6.21 -13.16
C GLY A 187 3.89 6.10 -13.72
N TYR A 188 2.93 6.79 -13.09
CA TYR A 188 1.52 6.80 -13.52
C TYR A 188 1.23 7.89 -14.56
N GLY A 189 2.06 8.93 -14.64
CA GLY A 189 2.04 9.92 -15.73
C GLY A 189 1.19 11.17 -15.48
N LYS A 190 0.96 11.56 -14.22
CA LYS A 190 0.27 12.82 -13.89
C LYS A 190 1.21 13.99 -14.03
N SER A 191 0.79 15.04 -14.74
CA SER A 191 1.69 16.13 -15.13
C SER A 191 1.67 17.27 -14.12
N THR A 192 0.50 17.56 -13.57
CA THR A 192 0.25 18.63 -12.60
C THR A 192 -0.15 18.05 -11.24
N TYR A 193 0.01 18.83 -10.18
CA TYR A 193 -0.27 18.34 -8.84
C TYR A 193 -1.77 18.35 -8.52
N SER A 194 -2.50 19.33 -9.06
CA SER A 194 -3.96 19.35 -9.00
C SER A 194 -4.62 18.06 -9.50
N GLU A 195 -4.02 17.36 -10.48
CA GLU A 195 -4.50 16.05 -10.94
C GLU A 195 -4.45 14.96 -9.88
N ILE A 196 -3.60 15.07 -8.86
CA ILE A 196 -3.43 14.07 -7.80
C ILE A 196 -3.83 14.58 -6.42
N ALA A 197 -3.99 15.89 -6.23
CA ALA A 197 -4.21 16.49 -4.93
C ALA A 197 -5.46 15.92 -4.24
N THR A 198 -6.53 15.64 -4.99
CA THR A 198 -7.74 14.98 -4.49
C THR A 198 -7.50 13.56 -4.00
N ALA A 199 -6.54 12.84 -4.58
CA ALA A 199 -6.18 11.51 -4.10
C ALA A 199 -5.58 11.53 -2.70
N TYR A 200 -4.91 12.62 -2.34
CA TYR A 200 -4.24 12.73 -1.05
C TYR A 200 -5.09 13.27 0.09
N GLU A 201 -6.31 13.76 -0.18
CA GLU A 201 -7.28 13.92 0.91
C GLU A 201 -7.66 12.60 1.55
N PHE A 202 -7.62 11.53 0.77
CA PHE A 202 -7.84 10.21 1.30
C PHE A 202 -6.71 9.79 2.24
N ALA A 203 -5.44 10.02 1.86
CA ALA A 203 -4.30 9.82 2.76
C ALA A 203 -4.32 10.77 3.98
N TYR A 204 -4.76 12.02 3.80
CA TYR A 204 -4.96 12.99 4.88
C TYR A 204 -5.92 12.43 5.95
N SER A 205 -6.99 11.73 5.54
CA SER A 205 -7.95 11.13 6.47
C SER A 205 -7.40 9.94 7.29
N ILE A 206 -6.23 9.40 6.93
CA ILE A 206 -5.55 8.29 7.63
C ILE A 206 -4.45 8.82 8.59
N GLY A 207 -4.04 10.08 8.47
CA GLY A 207 -3.10 10.71 9.41
C GLY A 207 -3.67 10.84 10.83
N ASP A 208 -2.79 10.95 11.83
CA ASP A 208 -3.18 11.08 13.24
C ASP A 208 -2.48 12.26 13.93
N GLU A 209 -3.07 12.73 15.04
CA GLU A 209 -2.49 13.80 15.88
C GLU A 209 -1.75 13.25 17.12
N GLN A 210 -1.55 11.93 17.21
CA GLN A 210 -0.99 11.24 18.38
C GLN A 210 0.54 11.28 18.38
N ILE A 211 1.14 12.47 18.29
CA ILE A 211 2.56 12.71 18.00
C ILE A 211 3.58 12.02 18.94
N THR A 212 3.15 11.55 20.12
CA THR A 212 4.01 10.83 21.09
C THR A 212 3.84 9.31 21.04
N SER A 213 2.89 8.79 20.26
CA SER A 213 2.67 7.36 20.10
C SER A 213 3.77 6.73 19.24
N ALA A 214 4.21 5.52 19.58
CA ALA A 214 5.10 4.75 18.71
C ALA A 214 4.47 4.52 17.32
N ASP A 215 3.14 4.41 17.29
CA ASP A 215 2.34 4.25 16.08
C ASP A 215 1.96 5.60 15.44
N HIS A 216 2.62 6.71 15.79
CA HIS A 216 2.34 7.99 15.14
C HIS A 216 2.77 7.95 13.66
N HIS A 217 1.80 8.09 12.75
CA HIS A 217 2.03 8.00 11.31
C HIS A 217 2.47 9.33 10.68
N GLY A 218 2.45 10.41 11.45
CA GLY A 218 2.58 11.78 10.95
C GLY A 218 1.23 12.49 10.91
N THR A 219 1.29 13.79 11.17
CA THR A 219 0.09 14.64 11.10
C THR A 219 -0.45 14.69 9.66
N PRO A 220 -1.77 14.87 9.47
CA PRO A 220 -2.37 14.96 8.14
C PRO A 220 -1.67 15.99 7.20
N VAL A 221 -1.24 17.12 7.75
CA VAL A 221 -0.50 18.17 7.01
C VAL A 221 0.95 17.78 6.66
N GLN A 222 1.62 16.99 7.51
CA GLN A 222 2.94 16.44 7.19
C GLN A 222 2.85 15.45 6.03
N ARG A 223 1.84 14.58 6.04
CA ARG A 223 1.56 13.61 4.97
C ARG A 223 1.33 14.31 3.62
N ARG A 224 0.47 15.34 3.57
CA ARG A 224 0.29 16.20 2.37
C ARG A 224 1.60 16.80 1.86
N SER A 225 2.44 17.33 2.78
CA SER A 225 3.73 17.92 2.39
C SER A 225 4.71 16.87 1.85
N ALA A 226 4.75 15.67 2.43
CA ALA A 226 5.59 14.57 1.98
C ALA A 226 5.26 14.15 0.54
N VAL A 227 3.98 14.01 0.24
CA VAL A 227 3.48 13.75 -1.11
C VAL A 227 3.94 14.81 -2.09
N ARG A 228 3.74 16.10 -1.75
CA ARG A 228 4.13 17.22 -2.62
C ARG A 228 5.63 17.19 -2.89
N LEU A 229 6.46 16.92 -1.88
CA LEU A 229 7.89 16.77 -2.05
C LEU A 229 8.23 15.61 -3.00
N GLY A 230 7.60 14.45 -2.82
CA GLY A 230 7.76 13.31 -3.72
C GLY A 230 7.42 13.63 -5.18
N PHE A 231 6.32 14.36 -5.40
CA PHE A 231 5.91 14.85 -6.72
C PHE A 231 6.93 15.82 -7.34
N LEU A 232 7.53 16.71 -6.54
CA LEU A 232 8.56 17.63 -7.02
C LEU A 232 9.86 16.90 -7.37
N LEU A 233 10.26 15.91 -6.57
CA LEU A 233 11.43 15.07 -6.88
C LEU A 233 11.25 14.28 -8.17
N ALA A 234 10.00 13.91 -8.50
CA ALA A 234 9.64 13.19 -9.72
C ALA A 234 9.52 14.05 -10.97
N ASP A 235 9.90 15.34 -10.92
CA ASP A 235 9.84 16.21 -12.09
C ASP A 235 10.48 15.53 -13.33
N PRO A 236 9.84 15.61 -14.51
CA PRO A 236 10.37 15.02 -15.73
C PRO A 236 11.78 15.49 -16.09
N THR A 237 12.20 16.68 -15.66
CA THR A 237 13.58 17.16 -15.89
C THR A 237 14.62 16.44 -15.03
N ASN A 238 14.19 15.78 -13.95
CA ASN A 238 15.09 15.03 -13.08
C ASN A 238 15.31 13.64 -13.64
N THR A 239 16.50 13.06 -13.40
CA THR A 239 16.70 11.63 -13.60
C THR A 239 15.78 10.83 -12.67
N LYS A 240 15.34 9.64 -13.11
CA LYS A 240 14.60 8.74 -12.23
C LYS A 240 15.48 8.26 -11.08
N LEU A 241 15.00 8.41 -9.85
CA LEU A 241 15.70 7.99 -8.64
C LEU A 241 15.48 6.48 -8.40
N THR A 242 16.51 5.80 -7.89
CA THR A 242 16.35 4.50 -7.23
C THR A 242 15.66 4.69 -5.87
N PRO A 243 15.16 3.61 -5.23
CA PRO A 243 14.58 3.71 -3.88
C PRO A 243 15.53 4.34 -2.85
N THR A 244 16.81 3.97 -2.86
CA THR A 244 17.82 4.52 -1.94
C THR A 244 18.17 5.98 -2.24
N GLN A 245 18.23 6.36 -3.52
CA GLN A 245 18.40 7.76 -3.91
C GLN A 245 17.18 8.61 -3.53
N PHE A 246 15.98 8.04 -3.66
CA PHE A 246 14.75 8.70 -3.22
C PHE A 246 14.80 8.96 -1.70
N ASP A 247 15.05 7.94 -0.88
CA ASP A 247 15.20 8.06 0.58
C ASP A 247 16.13 9.22 0.97
N SER A 248 17.36 9.20 0.43
CA SER A 248 18.39 10.18 0.77
C SER A 248 17.99 11.60 0.37
N ASN A 249 17.45 11.79 -0.84
CA ASN A 249 17.00 13.12 -1.29
C ASN A 249 15.75 13.57 -0.52
N PHE A 250 14.80 12.68 -0.30
CA PHE A 250 13.54 12.97 0.37
C PHE A 250 13.80 13.48 1.78
N PHE A 251 14.54 12.74 2.61
CA PHE A 251 14.82 13.20 3.97
C PHE A 251 15.74 14.42 4.02
N TYR A 252 16.69 14.57 3.08
CA TYR A 252 17.51 15.78 2.99
C TYR A 252 16.66 17.06 2.85
N TYR A 253 15.71 17.06 1.92
CA TYR A 253 14.83 18.22 1.73
C TYR A 253 13.75 18.32 2.81
N TYR A 254 13.19 17.20 3.25
CA TYR A 254 12.10 17.20 4.24
C TYR A 254 12.59 17.64 5.62
N ASP A 255 13.81 17.28 6.03
CA ASP A 255 14.44 17.84 7.24
C ASP A 255 14.56 19.37 7.13
N GLY A 256 14.84 19.88 5.93
CA GLY A 256 14.84 21.32 5.66
C GLY A 256 13.45 21.97 5.76
N VAL A 257 12.40 21.27 5.32
CA VAL A 257 11.00 21.69 5.51
C VAL A 257 10.70 21.82 7.01
N LEU A 258 11.02 20.78 7.79
CA LEU A 258 10.77 20.76 9.24
C LEU A 258 11.59 21.81 9.99
N ALA A 259 12.84 22.03 9.59
CA ALA A 259 13.71 23.05 10.18
C ALA A 259 13.34 24.49 9.78
N GLY A 260 12.43 24.69 8.83
CA GLY A 260 12.07 26.00 8.32
C GLY A 260 13.20 26.70 7.56
N THR A 261 14.19 25.96 7.05
CA THR A 261 15.31 26.56 6.29
C THR A 261 14.89 26.90 4.87
N SER A 262 15.35 28.04 4.37
CA SER A 262 15.20 28.42 2.95
C SER A 262 16.49 28.22 2.15
N ARG A 263 17.53 27.63 2.75
CA ARG A 263 18.84 27.44 2.13
C ARG A 263 19.36 26.05 2.48
N LEU A 264 19.53 25.24 1.45
CA LEU A 264 20.19 23.94 1.51
C LEU A 264 21.23 23.92 0.40
N ALA A 265 22.34 23.22 0.63
CA ALA A 265 23.26 22.90 -0.44
C ALA A 265 22.59 21.88 -1.38
N LYS A 266 23.09 21.76 -2.61
CA LYS A 266 22.64 20.68 -3.48
C LYS A 266 23.17 19.34 -2.95
N PRO A 267 22.32 18.34 -2.70
CA PRO A 267 22.79 17.02 -2.31
C PRO A 267 23.48 16.31 -3.47
N GLU A 268 24.39 15.40 -3.15
CA GLU A 268 25.09 14.58 -4.15
C GLU A 268 24.08 13.75 -4.97
N GLY A 269 24.30 13.66 -6.28
CA GLY A 269 23.42 12.92 -7.20
C GLY A 269 22.15 13.64 -7.64
N MET A 270 21.84 14.82 -7.08
CA MET A 270 20.74 15.67 -7.55
C MET A 270 21.20 16.58 -8.71
N SER A 271 20.34 16.75 -9.72
CA SER A 271 20.58 17.72 -10.79
C SER A 271 20.47 19.16 -10.29
N ASP A 272 21.10 20.10 -10.98
CA ASP A 272 20.99 21.51 -10.62
C ASP A 272 19.54 21.99 -10.79
N GLU A 273 18.87 21.60 -11.87
CA GLU A 273 17.48 21.93 -12.17
C GLU A 273 16.53 21.37 -11.09
N GLY A 274 16.74 20.11 -10.69
CA GLY A 274 15.93 19.45 -9.67
C GLY A 274 16.10 20.10 -8.30
N HIS A 275 17.32 20.46 -7.94
CA HIS A 275 17.59 21.20 -6.72
C HIS A 275 16.93 22.58 -6.75
N GLN A 276 17.10 23.34 -7.83
CA GLN A 276 16.48 24.67 -7.96
C GLN A 276 14.96 24.59 -7.90
N LEU A 277 14.34 23.58 -8.52
CA LEU A 277 12.91 23.35 -8.44
C LEU A 277 12.46 23.14 -7.00
N VAL A 278 13.04 22.19 -6.27
CA VAL A 278 12.64 21.91 -4.87
C VAL A 278 12.88 23.13 -3.99
N MET A 279 14.02 23.81 -4.14
CA MET A 279 14.33 25.02 -3.37
C MET A 279 13.35 26.16 -3.66
N SER A 280 12.92 26.33 -4.92
CA SER A 280 11.88 27.32 -5.29
C SER A 280 10.53 27.05 -4.61
N LYS A 281 10.29 25.79 -4.21
CA LYS A 281 9.07 25.32 -3.55
C LYS A 281 9.21 25.09 -2.05
N MET A 282 10.35 25.40 -1.45
CA MET A 282 10.60 25.13 -0.02
C MET A 282 9.60 25.86 0.90
N ARG A 283 9.27 27.12 0.59
CA ARG A 283 8.24 27.87 1.34
C ARG A 283 6.83 27.29 1.17
N GLU A 284 6.53 26.76 -0.02
CA GLU A 284 5.26 26.09 -0.31
C GLU A 284 5.12 24.84 0.57
N LEU A 285 6.15 23.98 0.58
CA LEU A 285 6.22 22.77 1.40
C LEU A 285 6.09 23.06 2.90
N GLN A 286 6.73 24.12 3.39
CA GLN A 286 6.61 24.59 4.78
C GLN A 286 5.20 25.09 5.09
N LYS A 287 4.57 25.80 4.16
CA LYS A 287 3.18 26.28 4.33
C LYS A 287 2.21 25.11 4.42
N ILE A 288 2.40 24.06 3.61
CA ILE A 288 1.62 22.81 3.68
C ILE A 288 1.86 22.14 5.04
N GLN A 289 3.13 21.85 5.38
CA GLN A 289 3.50 21.10 6.58
C GLN A 289 3.04 21.76 7.89
N SER A 290 3.05 23.10 7.95
CA SER A 290 2.61 23.85 9.13
C SER A 290 1.10 24.07 9.21
N GLY A 291 0.31 23.57 8.24
CA GLY A 291 -1.13 23.80 8.17
C GLY A 291 -1.53 25.24 7.82
N LYS A 292 -0.59 26.06 7.34
CA LYS A 292 -0.85 27.45 6.93
C LYS A 292 -1.43 27.56 5.52
N MET A 293 -1.40 26.49 4.73
CA MET A 293 -1.98 26.41 3.40
C MET A 293 -3.43 25.92 3.51
N SER A 294 -4.36 26.67 2.92
CA SER A 294 -5.75 26.23 2.84
C SER A 294 -5.93 25.05 1.88
N ASP A 295 -6.99 24.27 2.05
CA ASP A 295 -7.34 23.19 1.14
C ASP A 295 -7.51 23.69 -0.30
N THR A 296 -8.18 24.83 -0.49
CA THR A 296 -8.34 25.45 -1.82
C THR A 296 -7.00 25.79 -2.46
N GLU A 297 -6.04 26.34 -1.71
CA GLU A 297 -4.70 26.58 -2.26
C GLU A 297 -4.00 25.28 -2.63
N TYR A 298 -4.08 24.26 -1.78
CA TYR A 298 -3.44 22.96 -1.98
C TYR A 298 -3.93 22.24 -3.25
N PHE A 299 -5.25 22.24 -3.50
CA PHE A 299 -5.80 21.61 -4.71
C PHE A 299 -5.45 22.35 -6.02
N ASN A 300 -4.99 23.59 -5.94
CA ASN A 300 -4.68 24.43 -7.10
C ASN A 300 -3.16 24.57 -7.38
N LEU A 301 -2.31 23.73 -6.76
CA LEU A 301 -0.85 23.71 -6.89
C LEU A 301 -0.28 23.05 -8.16
#